data_AF-A0A7J9N0M6-F1
#
_entry.id   AF-A0A7J9N0M6-F1
#
_cell.length_a   1.000
_cell.length_b   1.000
_cell.length_c   1.000
_cell.angle_alpha   90.00
_cell.angle_beta   90.00
_cell.angle_gamma   90.00
#
_symmetry.space_group_name_H-M   'P 1'
#
loop_
_entity.id
_entity.type
_entity.pdbx_description
1 polymer ?
#
loop_
_entity_poly.entity_id
_entity_poly.type
_entity_poly.pdbx_seq_one_letter_code
_entity_poly.pdbx_strand_id
1 'polypeptide(L)'
;MQTYLQSTTTRLEEMRVKRRDAEQWMSHRLLPENLRERIRRYEQYRWQETRGVDEENLLRNLPKDLRRDIKRHLCLALLKRVPMFEKMDEQLLDAMCDRLKPVLYTEESYIVREGDPVDEMLFIMRGKLLTVTTNGGRTGFFNSEYLGAGDFCGEELLTWALDPHSSSNLPISTRTVRALTEVEAFALMADDLKFVASQFRRLHSKQLRHTFRFYSQQWRTWAACFIQAAWRRYSKKKLEESLREEENRLQDALANAGGSSPSLGATIYASRFAANALRALRRNRSRKARVTERVPPLLLQKPAEPDFTAEEQ
;
A
#
# COMPACT_ATOMS: atom_id res chain seq x y z
N MET A 1 9.42 -17.37 49.27
CA MET A 1 8.48 -18.20 48.45
C MET A 1 7.02 -17.81 48.63
N GLN A 2 6.54 -17.52 49.85
CA GLN A 2 5.13 -17.17 50.11
C GLN A 2 4.66 -15.88 49.42
N THR A 3 5.50 -14.84 49.36
CA THR A 3 5.20 -13.57 48.67
C THR A 3 5.10 -13.68 47.14
N TYR A 4 5.82 -14.62 46.54
CA TYR A 4 5.76 -14.90 45.10
C TYR A 4 4.48 -15.67 44.73
N LEU A 5 4.05 -16.60 45.58
CA LEU A 5 2.76 -17.28 45.41
C LEU A 5 1.61 -16.29 45.58
N GLN A 6 1.69 -15.38 46.56
CA GLN A 6 0.68 -14.34 46.76
C GLN A 6 0.60 -13.37 45.56
N SER A 7 1.73 -12.88 45.04
CA SER A 7 1.73 -11.94 43.92
C SER A 7 1.27 -12.56 42.59
N THR A 8 1.58 -13.83 42.34
CA THR A 8 1.05 -14.55 41.17
C THR A 8 -0.46 -14.79 41.29
N THR A 9 -0.96 -15.08 42.50
CA THR A 9 -2.42 -15.20 42.72
C THR A 9 -3.17 -13.88 42.54
N THR A 10 -2.60 -12.74 42.94
CA THR A 10 -3.25 -11.43 42.79
C THR A 10 -3.48 -11.09 41.32
N ARG A 11 -2.46 -11.25 40.46
CA ARG A 11 -2.59 -10.95 39.02
C ARG A 11 -3.58 -11.87 38.31
N LEU A 12 -3.62 -13.14 38.70
CA LEU A 12 -4.59 -14.09 38.16
C LEU A 12 -6.03 -13.72 38.58
N GLU A 13 -6.21 -13.23 39.80
CA GLU A 13 -7.52 -12.82 40.30
C GLU A 13 -7.99 -11.51 39.64
N GLU A 14 -7.11 -10.52 39.50
CA GLU A 14 -7.41 -9.29 38.74
C GLU A 14 -7.88 -9.61 37.32
N MET A 15 -7.24 -10.58 36.67
CA MET A 15 -7.66 -11.04 35.34
C MET A 15 -9.00 -11.76 35.35
N ARG A 16 -9.26 -12.61 36.35
CA ARG A 16 -10.56 -13.27 36.50
C ARG A 16 -11.68 -12.25 36.67
N VAL A 17 -11.45 -11.20 37.45
CA VAL A 17 -12.41 -10.11 37.67
C VAL A 17 -12.65 -9.36 36.36
N LYS A 18 -11.59 -8.86 35.70
CA LYS A 18 -11.71 -8.14 34.42
C LYS A 18 -12.46 -8.95 33.36
N ARG A 19 -12.17 -10.24 33.24
CA ARG A 19 -12.85 -11.14 32.31
C ARG A 19 -14.34 -11.27 32.64
N ARG A 20 -14.68 -11.43 33.93
CA ARG A 20 -16.08 -11.53 34.37
C ARG A 20 -16.84 -10.23 34.06
N ASP A 21 -16.24 -9.09 34.32
CA ASP A 21 -16.84 -7.78 34.08
C ASP A 21 -17.07 -7.56 32.57
N ALA A 22 -16.11 -7.94 31.74
CA ALA A 22 -16.24 -7.91 30.28
C ALA A 22 -17.40 -8.80 29.80
N GLU A 23 -17.51 -10.04 30.29
CA GLU A 23 -18.61 -10.95 29.94
C GLU A 23 -19.99 -10.42 30.36
N GLN A 24 -20.08 -9.86 31.56
CA GLN A 24 -21.31 -9.23 32.05
C GLN A 24 -21.70 -8.04 31.18
N TRP A 25 -20.72 -7.19 30.83
CA TRP A 25 -20.92 -6.05 29.96
C TRP A 25 -21.38 -6.47 28.55
N MET A 26 -20.72 -7.46 27.94
CA MET A 26 -21.09 -8.00 26.62
C MET A 26 -22.49 -8.61 26.62
N SER A 27 -22.85 -9.30 27.71
CA SER A 27 -24.18 -9.90 27.89
C SER A 27 -25.27 -8.87 28.04
N HIS A 28 -25.04 -7.83 28.86
CA HIS A 28 -25.96 -6.70 29.02
C HIS A 28 -26.19 -5.99 27.68
N ARG A 29 -25.13 -5.78 26.88
CA ARG A 29 -25.23 -5.12 25.57
C ARG A 29 -25.79 -6.02 24.46
N LEU A 30 -26.17 -7.26 24.78
CA LEU A 30 -26.74 -8.23 23.82
C LEU A 30 -25.84 -8.42 22.58
N LEU A 31 -24.52 -8.40 22.77
CA LEU A 31 -23.59 -8.58 21.64
C LEU A 31 -23.80 -9.96 21.00
N PRO A 32 -23.75 -10.09 19.66
CA PRO A 32 -23.77 -11.38 18.98
C PRO A 32 -22.61 -12.29 19.40
N GLU A 33 -22.82 -13.60 19.42
CA GLU A 33 -21.81 -14.56 19.92
C GLU A 33 -20.49 -14.50 19.13
N ASN A 34 -20.56 -14.31 17.81
CA ASN A 34 -19.36 -14.16 16.98
C ASN A 34 -18.51 -12.93 17.39
N LEU A 35 -19.14 -11.86 17.86
CA LEU A 35 -18.43 -10.68 18.34
C LEU A 35 -17.85 -10.92 19.73
N ARG A 36 -18.58 -11.62 20.61
CA ARG A 36 -18.09 -12.01 21.93
C ARG A 36 -16.86 -12.92 21.83
N GLU A 37 -16.90 -13.92 20.95
CA GLU A 37 -15.76 -14.81 20.69
C GLU A 37 -14.53 -14.05 20.20
N ARG A 38 -14.71 -13.07 19.31
CA ARG A 38 -13.61 -12.19 18.85
C ARG A 38 -13.03 -11.35 19.98
N ILE A 39 -13.87 -10.78 20.84
CA ILE A 39 -13.42 -10.02 22.02
C ILE A 39 -12.65 -10.94 22.98
N ARG A 40 -13.17 -12.12 23.29
CA ARG A 40 -12.48 -13.12 24.14
C ARG A 40 -11.11 -13.51 23.59
N ARG A 41 -11.01 -13.73 22.28
CA ARG A 41 -9.74 -14.06 21.61
C ARG A 41 -8.74 -12.91 21.76
N TYR A 42 -9.18 -11.68 21.51
CA TYR A 42 -8.35 -10.48 21.67
C TYR A 42 -7.86 -10.30 23.11
N GLU A 43 -8.73 -10.42 24.11
CA GLU A 43 -8.34 -10.30 25.52
C GLU A 43 -7.35 -11.39 25.93
N GLN A 44 -7.56 -12.62 25.46
CA GLN A 44 -6.65 -13.74 25.71
C GLN A 44 -5.28 -13.49 25.06
N TYR A 45 -5.25 -13.05 23.82
CA TYR A 45 -4.00 -12.73 23.12
C TYR A 45 -3.24 -11.59 23.82
N ARG A 46 -3.93 -10.47 24.08
CA ARG A 46 -3.36 -9.33 24.81
C ARG A 46 -2.78 -9.75 26.15
N TRP A 47 -3.46 -10.62 26.89
CA TRP A 47 -2.94 -11.14 28.16
C TRP A 47 -1.71 -12.02 27.99
N GLN A 48 -1.67 -12.88 26.98
CA GLN A 48 -0.51 -13.74 26.72
C GLN A 48 0.73 -12.90 26.39
N GLU A 49 0.54 -11.85 25.59
CA GLU A 49 1.63 -10.99 25.13
C GLU A 49 2.12 -10.04 26.23
N THR A 50 1.21 -9.27 26.85
CA THR A 50 1.62 -8.25 27.83
C THR A 50 1.72 -8.77 29.26
N ARG A 51 1.18 -9.97 29.55
CA ARG A 51 1.05 -10.53 30.91
C ARG A 51 0.39 -9.57 31.91
N GLY A 52 -0.49 -8.71 31.41
CA GLY A 52 -1.20 -7.70 32.21
C GLY A 52 -0.41 -6.43 32.48
N VAL A 53 0.77 -6.29 31.90
CA VAL A 53 1.54 -5.05 31.99
C VAL A 53 0.87 -4.02 31.09
N ASP A 54 0.51 -2.89 31.71
CA ASP A 54 0.14 -1.69 30.97
C ASP A 54 1.44 -0.98 30.55
N GLU A 55 1.85 -1.20 29.29
CA GLU A 55 3.09 -0.64 28.74
C GLU A 55 3.11 0.90 28.78
N GLU A 56 1.97 1.56 28.52
CA GLU A 56 1.91 3.01 28.58
C GLU A 56 2.14 3.50 30.01
N ASN A 57 1.49 2.89 30.99
CA ASN A 57 1.66 3.26 32.39
C ASN A 57 3.09 2.94 32.87
N LEU A 58 3.65 1.78 32.49
CA LEU A 58 5.04 1.43 32.79
C LEU A 58 6.01 2.50 32.27
N LEU A 59 5.88 2.91 31.01
CA LEU A 59 6.73 3.92 30.39
C LEU A 59 6.52 5.32 30.99
N ARG A 60 5.31 5.66 31.44
CA ARG A 60 5.01 6.94 32.11
C ARG A 60 5.71 7.07 33.46
N ASN A 61 5.89 5.96 34.18
CA ASN A 61 6.57 5.94 35.47
C ASN A 61 8.10 6.01 35.37
N LEU A 62 8.66 5.90 34.17
CA LEU A 62 10.09 6.03 33.92
C LEU A 62 10.50 7.49 33.69
N PRO A 63 11.73 7.87 34.09
CA PRO A 63 12.40 9.10 33.66
C PRO A 63 12.34 9.30 32.13
N LYS A 64 12.33 10.57 31.69
CA LYS A 64 12.11 10.95 30.29
C LYS A 64 13.18 10.38 29.34
N ASP A 65 14.43 10.35 29.79
CA ASP A 65 15.58 9.78 29.09
C ASP A 65 15.38 8.28 28.84
N LEU A 66 15.09 7.50 29.89
CA LEU A 66 14.85 6.06 29.74
C LEU A 66 13.65 5.75 28.86
N ARG A 67 12.55 6.51 29.00
CA ARG A 67 11.38 6.35 28.14
C ARG A 67 11.74 6.58 26.65
N ARG A 68 12.52 7.62 26.36
CA ARG A 68 12.96 7.93 24.99
C ARG A 68 13.84 6.81 24.44
N ASP A 69 14.81 6.33 25.22
CA ASP A 69 15.72 5.27 24.79
C ASP A 69 14.99 3.96 24.49
N ILE A 70 14.01 3.59 25.33
CA ILE A 70 13.17 2.41 25.09
C ILE A 70 12.35 2.57 23.80
N LYS A 71 11.63 3.70 23.64
CA LYS A 71 10.82 3.94 22.45
C LYS A 71 11.66 3.95 21.17
N ARG A 72 12.84 4.59 21.23
CA ARG A 72 13.80 4.62 20.14
C ARG A 72 14.30 3.21 19.80
N HIS A 73 14.63 2.40 20.80
CA HIS A 73 15.05 1.02 20.59
C HIS A 73 13.97 0.17 19.88
N LEU A 74 12.71 0.34 20.29
CA LEU A 74 11.60 -0.45 19.74
C LEU A 74 11.19 0.00 18.33
N CYS A 75 11.18 1.30 18.06
CA CYS A 75 10.49 1.85 16.89
C CYS A 75 11.41 2.37 15.78
N LEU A 76 12.64 2.80 16.10
CA LEU A 76 13.48 3.55 15.15
C LEU A 76 13.79 2.72 13.89
N ALA A 77 14.07 1.43 14.07
CA ALA A 77 14.35 0.54 12.96
C ALA A 77 13.16 0.39 12.01
N LEU A 78 11.92 0.41 12.53
CA LEU A 78 10.71 0.37 11.72
C LEU A 78 10.48 1.68 10.97
N LEU A 79 10.64 2.83 11.64
CA LEU A 79 10.48 4.13 11.00
C LEU A 79 11.47 4.29 9.82
N LYS A 80 12.72 3.89 10.00
CA LYS A 80 13.75 3.95 8.94
C LYS A 80 13.46 3.02 7.76
N ARG A 81 12.50 2.09 7.84
CA ARG A 81 12.02 1.30 6.68
C ARG A 81 11.20 2.12 5.70
N VAL A 82 10.70 3.29 6.11
CA VAL A 82 10.02 4.22 5.20
C VAL A 82 11.09 5.12 4.57
N PRO A 83 11.35 5.02 3.26
CA PRO A 83 12.33 5.85 2.55
C PRO A 83 12.25 7.36 2.81
N MET A 84 11.07 7.87 3.17
CA MET A 84 10.89 9.27 3.54
C MET A 84 11.49 9.60 4.91
N PHE A 85 11.32 8.73 5.90
CA PHE A 85 11.78 8.95 7.27
C PHE A 85 13.27 8.69 7.42
N GLU A 86 13.87 7.82 6.60
CA GLU A 86 15.32 7.57 6.60
C GLU A 86 16.16 8.84 6.46
N LYS A 87 15.62 9.85 5.76
CA LYS A 87 16.28 11.13 5.46
C LYS A 87 15.94 12.24 6.45
N MET A 88 15.08 11.96 7.43
CA MET A 88 14.72 12.93 8.46
C MET A 88 15.82 13.08 9.49
N ASP A 89 15.92 14.28 10.06
CA ASP A 89 16.80 14.53 11.20
C ASP A 89 16.41 13.65 12.38
N GLU A 90 17.42 13.24 13.15
CA GLU A 90 17.25 12.36 14.32
C GLU A 90 16.27 12.95 15.36
N GLN A 91 16.18 14.28 15.47
CA GLN A 91 15.22 14.95 16.35
C GLN A 91 13.77 14.72 15.92
N LEU A 92 13.48 14.74 14.61
CA LEU A 92 12.15 14.46 14.09
C LEU A 92 11.81 12.97 14.22
N LEU A 93 12.79 12.09 13.99
CA LEU A 93 12.63 10.65 14.21
C LEU A 93 12.33 10.34 15.67
N ASP A 94 13.02 10.98 16.61
CA ASP A 94 12.73 10.85 18.04
C ASP A 94 11.32 11.35 18.39
N ALA A 95 10.91 12.49 17.82
CA ALA A 95 9.55 13.01 17.99
C ALA A 95 8.49 12.04 17.44
N MET A 96 8.77 11.29 16.37
CA MET A 96 7.90 10.25 15.85
C MET A 96 7.88 9.02 16.76
N CYS A 97 9.04 8.53 17.21
CA CYS A 97 9.15 7.44 18.18
C CYS A 97 8.32 7.72 19.44
N ASP A 98 8.33 8.96 19.93
CA ASP A 98 7.55 9.36 21.11
C ASP A 98 6.03 9.30 20.90
N ARG A 99 5.54 9.40 19.66
CA ARG A 99 4.11 9.42 19.31
C ARG A 99 3.54 8.06 18.91
N LEU A 100 4.40 7.10 18.56
CA LEU A 100 3.99 5.74 18.24
C LEU A 100 3.34 5.07 19.45
N LYS A 101 2.24 4.36 19.20
CA LYS A 101 1.49 3.58 20.20
C LYS A 101 1.49 2.10 19.83
N PRO A 102 1.78 1.19 20.78
CA PRO A 102 1.68 -0.24 20.51
C PRO A 102 0.21 -0.62 20.27
N VAL A 103 -0.03 -1.43 19.25
CA VAL A 103 -1.34 -1.98 18.90
C VAL A 103 -1.25 -3.47 18.62
N LEU A 104 -2.32 -4.19 18.94
CA LEU A 104 -2.44 -5.62 18.78
C LEU A 104 -3.66 -5.94 17.91
N TYR A 105 -3.50 -6.85 16.96
CA TYR A 105 -4.58 -7.32 16.12
C TYR A 105 -4.66 -8.84 16.15
N THR A 106 -5.88 -9.38 16.28
CA THR A 106 -6.09 -10.82 16.23
C THR A 106 -6.16 -11.35 14.81
N GLU A 107 -5.96 -12.65 14.65
CA GLU A 107 -6.20 -13.34 13.39
C GLU A 107 -7.60 -13.01 12.83
N GLU A 108 -7.68 -12.85 11.51
CA GLU A 108 -8.88 -12.51 10.74
C GLU A 108 -9.47 -11.11 11.01
N SER A 109 -8.80 -10.29 11.83
CA SER A 109 -9.21 -8.90 12.02
C SER A 109 -8.96 -8.08 10.75
N TYR A 110 -9.91 -7.19 10.45
CA TYR A 110 -9.76 -6.20 9.40
C TYR A 110 -9.25 -4.93 10.05
N ILE A 111 -8.08 -4.49 9.61
CA ILE A 111 -7.43 -3.28 10.11
C ILE A 111 -8.02 -2.07 9.41
N VAL A 112 -8.08 -2.10 8.08
CA VAL A 112 -8.73 -1.08 7.25
C VAL A 112 -9.37 -1.75 6.05
N ARG A 113 -10.51 -1.26 5.56
CA ARG A 113 -11.10 -1.73 4.30
C ARG A 113 -10.86 -0.73 3.18
N GLU A 114 -10.83 -1.21 1.96
CA GLU A 114 -10.83 -0.33 0.78
C GLU A 114 -12.06 0.57 0.84
N GLY A 115 -11.85 1.90 0.78
CA GLY A 115 -12.92 2.89 0.94
C GLY A 115 -13.03 3.52 2.33
N ASP A 116 -12.40 2.94 3.36
CA ASP A 116 -12.41 3.52 4.71
C ASP A 116 -11.42 4.70 4.81
N PRO A 117 -11.70 5.72 5.66
CA PRO A 117 -10.71 6.75 5.95
C PRO A 117 -9.49 6.15 6.67
N VAL A 118 -8.29 6.58 6.28
CA VAL A 118 -7.03 6.17 6.92
C VAL A 118 -6.67 7.22 7.97
N ASP A 119 -6.76 6.86 9.25
CA ASP A 119 -6.47 7.71 10.40
C ASP A 119 -5.15 7.36 11.10
N GLU A 120 -4.54 6.23 10.77
CA GLU A 120 -3.25 5.80 11.31
C GLU A 120 -2.35 5.12 10.26
N MET A 121 -1.04 5.31 10.42
CA MET A 121 -0.01 4.49 9.77
C MET A 121 0.43 3.38 10.71
N LEU A 122 0.53 2.15 10.21
CA LEU A 122 0.92 0.99 11.01
C LEU A 122 2.28 0.46 10.58
N PHE A 123 3.13 0.19 11.57
CA PHE A 123 4.46 -0.39 11.41
C PHE A 123 4.48 -1.78 12.04
N ILE A 124 4.67 -2.81 11.24
CA ILE A 124 4.50 -4.20 11.68
C ILE A 124 5.78 -4.64 12.39
N MET A 125 5.65 -4.98 13.67
CA MET A 125 6.72 -5.59 14.46
C MET A 125 6.74 -7.10 14.27
N ARG A 126 5.57 -7.74 14.40
CA ARG A 126 5.39 -9.19 14.29
C ARG A 126 4.05 -9.53 13.66
N GLY A 127 3.98 -10.72 13.08
CA GLY A 127 2.78 -11.23 12.43
C GLY A 127 2.76 -11.05 10.92
N LYS A 128 1.63 -11.43 10.30
CA LYS A 128 1.43 -11.38 8.85
C LYS A 128 0.10 -10.73 8.51
N LEU A 129 0.12 -9.80 7.57
CA LEU A 129 -1.07 -9.18 7.00
C LEU A 129 -1.23 -9.57 5.54
N LEU A 130 -2.48 -9.61 5.09
CA LEU A 130 -2.86 -9.66 3.69
C LEU A 130 -3.43 -8.31 3.29
N THR A 131 -2.88 -7.73 2.24
CA THR A 131 -3.46 -6.56 1.59
C THR A 131 -4.11 -6.98 0.29
N VAL A 132 -5.30 -6.45 0.01
CA VAL A 132 -6.08 -6.74 -1.21
C VAL A 132 -6.63 -5.44 -1.76
N THR A 133 -6.45 -5.19 -3.05
CA THR A 133 -7.05 -4.04 -3.74
C THR A 133 -7.88 -4.49 -4.93
N THR A 134 -9.05 -3.89 -5.06
CA THR A 134 -9.98 -4.11 -6.18
C THR A 134 -10.05 -2.91 -7.12
N ASN A 135 -9.28 -1.84 -6.83
CA ASN A 135 -9.27 -0.58 -7.59
C ASN A 135 -10.69 -0.04 -7.81
N GLY A 136 -11.46 0.04 -6.71
CA GLY A 136 -12.86 0.47 -6.72
C GLY A 136 -13.80 -0.53 -7.42
N GLY A 137 -13.55 -1.84 -7.28
CA GLY A 137 -14.41 -2.88 -7.84
C GLY A 137 -14.30 -3.08 -9.36
N ARG A 138 -13.18 -2.69 -9.98
CA ARG A 138 -12.97 -2.89 -11.42
C ARG A 138 -12.93 -4.38 -11.77
N THR A 139 -13.79 -4.80 -12.71
CA THR A 139 -13.90 -6.19 -13.13
C THR A 139 -12.57 -6.71 -13.69
N GLY A 140 -12.09 -7.84 -13.15
CA GLY A 140 -10.83 -8.46 -13.54
C GLY A 140 -9.57 -7.79 -12.97
N PHE A 141 -9.70 -6.85 -12.04
CA PHE A 141 -8.58 -6.30 -11.27
C PHE A 141 -8.63 -6.82 -9.83
N PHE A 142 -7.64 -7.62 -9.47
CA PHE A 142 -7.44 -8.11 -8.11
C PHE A 142 -5.94 -8.17 -7.90
N ASN A 143 -5.43 -7.40 -6.93
CA ASN A 143 -4.05 -7.51 -6.51
C ASN A 143 -4.00 -7.79 -5.01
N SER A 144 -3.14 -8.72 -4.62
CA SER A 144 -2.96 -9.12 -3.23
C SER A 144 -1.48 -9.22 -2.90
N GLU A 145 -1.09 -8.68 -1.76
CA GLU A 145 0.29 -8.68 -1.27
C GLU A 145 0.33 -8.99 0.22
N TYR A 146 1.35 -9.73 0.64
CA TYR A 146 1.57 -10.07 2.05
C TYR A 146 2.51 -9.05 2.67
N LEU A 147 2.16 -8.53 3.84
CA LEU A 147 3.04 -7.70 4.66
C LEU A 147 3.47 -8.48 5.91
N GLY A 148 4.71 -8.30 6.34
CA GLY A 148 5.28 -8.93 7.53
C GLY A 148 6.11 -7.96 8.35
N ALA A 149 6.94 -8.51 9.24
CA ALA A 149 7.79 -7.72 10.12
C ALA A 149 8.71 -6.77 9.34
N GLY A 150 8.67 -5.49 9.70
CA GLY A 150 9.40 -4.41 9.03
C GLY A 150 8.64 -3.70 7.91
N ASP A 151 7.51 -4.26 7.45
CA ASP A 151 6.63 -3.59 6.51
C ASP A 151 5.67 -2.62 7.23
N PHE A 152 5.00 -1.77 6.45
CA PHE A 152 4.06 -0.78 6.95
C PHE A 152 2.85 -0.63 6.01
N CYS A 153 1.76 -0.07 6.54
CA CYS A 153 0.58 0.31 5.74
C CYS A 153 0.02 1.67 6.20
N GLY A 154 -0.86 2.24 5.38
CA GLY A 154 -1.39 3.61 5.57
C GLY A 154 -0.54 4.68 4.90
N GLU A 155 0.27 4.33 3.89
CA GLU A 155 1.14 5.25 3.16
C GLU A 155 0.40 6.40 2.47
N GLU A 156 -0.92 6.28 2.28
CA GLU A 156 -1.80 7.36 1.84
C GLU A 156 -1.62 8.62 2.71
N LEU A 157 -1.43 8.43 4.02
CA LEU A 157 -1.21 9.50 4.98
C LEU A 157 0.09 10.27 4.74
N LEU A 158 1.12 9.68 4.12
CA LEU A 158 2.38 10.38 3.83
C LEU A 158 2.15 11.55 2.88
N THR A 159 1.38 11.32 1.81
CA THR A 159 1.09 12.39 0.83
C THR A 159 0.16 13.44 1.39
N TRP A 160 -0.86 13.03 2.14
CA TRP A 160 -1.78 13.94 2.83
C TRP A 160 -1.06 14.80 3.86
N ALA A 161 -0.22 14.21 4.71
CA ALA A 161 0.53 14.92 5.73
C ALA A 161 1.61 15.82 5.14
N LEU A 162 2.07 15.59 3.91
CA LEU A 162 3.01 16.49 3.23
C LEU A 162 2.31 17.65 2.51
N ASP A 163 1.04 17.54 2.11
CA ASP A 163 0.37 18.59 1.36
C ASP A 163 0.02 19.80 2.28
N PRO A 164 0.55 21.01 1.99
CA PRO A 164 0.19 22.24 2.72
C PRO A 164 -1.29 22.57 2.66
N HIS A 165 -1.96 22.20 1.58
CA HIS A 165 -3.38 22.47 1.35
C HIS A 165 -4.26 21.25 1.65
N SER A 166 -3.71 20.24 2.34
CA SER A 166 -4.48 19.08 2.77
C SER A 166 -5.68 19.49 3.63
N SER A 167 -6.87 19.16 3.14
CA SER A 167 -8.11 19.30 3.91
C SER A 167 -8.04 18.55 5.24
N SER A 168 -8.90 18.92 6.19
CA SER A 168 -9.10 18.14 7.43
C SER A 168 -9.62 16.73 7.18
N ASN A 169 -10.12 16.44 5.97
CA ASN A 169 -10.57 15.11 5.60
C ASN A 169 -9.37 14.17 5.43
N LEU A 170 -9.48 12.99 6.04
CA LEU A 170 -8.50 11.92 5.91
C LEU A 170 -8.54 11.31 4.51
N PRO A 171 -7.39 10.81 4.01
CA PRO A 171 -7.35 10.09 2.75
C PRO A 171 -8.11 8.77 2.87
N ILE A 172 -8.64 8.31 1.73
CA ILE A 172 -9.38 7.05 1.64
C ILE A 172 -8.41 5.91 1.33
N SER A 173 -8.56 4.78 2.02
CA SER A 173 -7.76 3.58 1.81
C SER A 173 -7.99 2.99 0.43
N THR A 174 -6.90 2.66 -0.26
CA THR A 174 -6.93 2.03 -1.59
C THR A 174 -6.97 0.50 -1.55
N ARG A 175 -6.88 -0.08 -0.36
CA ARG A 175 -6.76 -1.51 -0.13
C ARG A 175 -7.39 -1.96 1.19
N THR A 176 -7.90 -3.17 1.19
CA THR A 176 -8.31 -3.85 2.42
C THR A 176 -7.10 -4.53 3.03
N VAL A 177 -6.85 -4.30 4.32
CA VAL A 177 -5.77 -4.92 5.10
C VAL A 177 -6.40 -5.82 6.16
N ARG A 178 -6.02 -7.10 6.14
CA ARG A 178 -6.53 -8.13 7.05
C ARG A 178 -5.37 -8.85 7.74
N ALA A 179 -5.47 -9.09 9.03
CA ALA A 179 -4.54 -9.91 9.76
C ALA A 179 -4.72 -11.41 9.43
N LEU A 180 -3.62 -12.08 9.05
CA LEU A 180 -3.58 -13.52 8.82
C LEU A 180 -3.07 -14.30 10.04
N THR A 181 -2.43 -13.61 10.97
CA THR A 181 -1.98 -14.16 12.25
C THR A 181 -2.26 -13.11 13.31
N GLU A 182 -2.01 -13.43 14.58
CA GLU A 182 -1.83 -12.41 15.62
C GLU A 182 -0.69 -11.46 15.20
N VAL A 183 -0.90 -10.16 15.36
CA VAL A 183 -0.02 -9.10 14.87
C VAL A 183 0.25 -8.09 15.97
N GLU A 184 1.53 -7.78 16.15
CA GLU A 184 2.03 -6.66 16.95
C GLU A 184 2.51 -5.58 15.99
N ALA A 185 2.03 -4.36 16.20
CA ALA A 185 2.43 -3.22 15.40
C ALA A 185 2.52 -1.96 16.27
N PHE A 186 3.13 -0.92 15.70
CA PHE A 186 3.01 0.42 16.23
C PHE A 186 2.15 1.28 15.30
N ALA A 187 1.23 2.04 15.87
CA ALA A 187 0.38 2.99 15.18
C ALA A 187 0.90 4.43 15.35
N LEU A 188 0.97 5.17 14.25
CA LEU A 188 1.20 6.61 14.21
C LEU A 188 -0.06 7.29 13.68
N MET A 189 -0.70 8.08 14.53
CA MET A 189 -1.94 8.77 14.17
C MET A 189 -1.69 9.82 13.07
N ALA A 190 -2.73 10.09 12.28
CA ALA A 190 -2.69 11.08 11.20
C ALA A 190 -2.31 12.47 11.71
N ASP A 191 -2.88 12.92 12.83
CA ASP A 191 -2.59 14.24 13.42
C ASP A 191 -1.13 14.35 13.88
N ASP A 192 -0.62 13.28 14.49
CA ASP A 192 0.77 13.17 14.93
C ASP A 192 1.73 13.21 13.74
N LEU A 193 1.41 12.50 12.66
CA LEU A 193 2.17 12.55 11.42
C LEU A 193 2.12 13.94 10.78
N LYS A 194 0.94 14.58 10.72
CA LYS A 194 0.77 15.92 10.14
C LYS A 194 1.58 16.96 10.91
N PHE A 195 1.63 16.86 12.23
CA PHE A 195 2.49 17.69 13.07
C PHE A 195 3.96 17.55 12.69
N VAL A 196 4.49 16.34 12.61
CA VAL A 196 5.91 16.11 12.24
C VAL A 196 6.19 16.53 10.80
N ALA A 197 5.28 16.22 9.88
CA ALA A 197 5.43 16.55 8.47
C ALA A 197 5.45 18.06 8.23
N SER A 198 4.72 18.86 9.02
CA SER A 198 4.79 20.33 8.96
C SER A 198 6.20 20.87 9.22
N GLN A 199 6.93 20.26 10.15
CA GLN A 199 8.31 20.65 10.48
C GLN A 199 9.27 20.18 9.40
N PHE A 200 9.08 18.95 8.89
CA PHE A 200 9.93 18.39 7.85
C PHE A 200 9.84 19.15 6.51
N ARG A 201 8.65 19.63 6.15
CA ARG A 201 8.41 20.42 4.92
C ARG A 201 9.29 21.67 4.84
N ARG A 202 9.41 22.39 5.95
CA ARG A 202 10.21 23.61 6.05
C ARG A 202 11.69 23.39 5.72
N LEU A 203 12.19 22.16 5.88
CA LEU A 203 13.60 21.82 5.76
C LEU A 203 13.97 21.16 4.41
N HIS A 204 13.03 20.51 3.70
CA HIS A 204 13.36 19.60 2.58
C HIS A 204 12.53 19.75 1.28
N SER A 205 12.08 20.96 0.93
CA SER A 205 11.14 21.24 -0.17
C SER A 205 11.42 20.57 -1.53
N LYS A 206 12.68 20.45 -1.96
CA LYS A 206 13.04 19.81 -3.25
C LYS A 206 13.02 18.29 -3.20
N GLN A 207 13.52 17.69 -2.11
CA GLN A 207 13.61 16.23 -1.95
C GLN A 207 12.22 15.61 -1.72
N LEU A 208 11.32 16.38 -1.12
CA LEU A 208 9.92 16.02 -0.88
C LEU A 208 9.09 15.78 -2.14
N ARG A 209 9.44 16.41 -3.26
CA ARG A 209 8.73 16.19 -4.54
C ARG A 209 8.89 14.75 -5.04
N HIS A 210 10.07 14.16 -4.86
CA HIS A 210 10.31 12.79 -5.30
C HIS A 210 9.60 11.76 -4.41
N THR A 211 9.63 11.95 -3.09
CA THR A 211 8.93 11.08 -2.15
C THR A 211 7.42 11.19 -2.32
N PHE A 212 6.89 12.41 -2.48
CA PHE A 212 5.46 12.62 -2.76
C PHE A 212 5.03 11.88 -4.04
N ARG A 213 5.79 12.00 -5.13
CA ARG A 213 5.50 11.26 -6.39
C ARG A 213 5.56 9.74 -6.21
N PHE A 214 6.48 9.25 -5.37
CA PHE A 214 6.64 7.82 -5.12
C PHE A 214 5.46 7.24 -4.36
N TYR A 215 4.99 7.91 -3.30
CA TYR A 215 3.88 7.42 -2.47
C TYR A 215 2.50 7.78 -3.02
N SER A 216 2.38 8.83 -3.83
CA SER A 216 1.09 9.24 -4.39
C SER A 216 0.55 8.23 -5.40
N GLN A 217 -0.64 7.71 -5.10
CA GLN A 217 -1.35 6.77 -5.98
C GLN A 217 -1.70 7.39 -7.33
N GLN A 218 -2.02 8.68 -7.38
CA GLN A 218 -2.30 9.40 -8.61
C GLN A 218 -1.06 9.42 -9.52
N TRP A 219 0.11 9.70 -8.96
CA TRP A 219 1.38 9.72 -9.68
C TRP A 219 1.81 8.33 -10.14
N ARG A 220 1.70 7.30 -9.29
CA ARG A 220 1.98 5.90 -9.65
C ARG A 220 1.08 5.42 -10.79
N THR A 221 -0.21 5.71 -10.72
CA THR A 221 -1.20 5.34 -11.74
C THR A 221 -0.92 6.07 -13.06
N TRP A 222 -0.68 7.38 -13.00
CA TRP A 222 -0.33 8.18 -14.16
C TRP A 222 0.93 7.65 -14.86
N ALA A 223 2.00 7.37 -14.09
CA ALA A 223 3.25 6.84 -14.61
C ALA A 223 3.06 5.46 -15.26
N ALA A 224 2.32 4.56 -14.61
CA ALA A 224 2.02 3.24 -15.17
C ALA A 224 1.25 3.35 -16.49
N CYS A 225 0.22 4.18 -16.55
CA CYS A 225 -0.55 4.39 -17.77
C CYS A 225 0.28 5.05 -18.88
N PHE A 226 1.16 6.00 -18.54
CA PHE A 226 2.07 6.63 -19.49
C PHE A 226 3.02 5.61 -20.12
N ILE A 227 3.64 4.77 -19.30
CA ILE A 227 4.52 3.67 -19.76
C ILE A 227 3.73 2.68 -20.63
N GLN A 228 2.52 2.30 -20.20
CA GLN A 228 1.65 1.42 -21.00
C GLN A 228 1.30 2.02 -22.36
N ALA A 229 0.99 3.32 -22.42
CA ALA A 229 0.70 4.01 -23.68
C ALA A 229 1.93 4.06 -24.59
N ALA A 230 3.11 4.38 -24.06
CA ALA A 230 4.37 4.38 -24.79
C ALA A 230 4.70 2.98 -25.36
N TRP A 231 4.55 1.93 -24.55
CA TRP A 231 4.75 0.55 -24.97
C TRP A 231 3.77 0.11 -26.07
N ARG A 232 2.50 0.51 -25.95
CA ARG A 232 1.48 0.25 -26.99
C ARG A 232 1.84 0.95 -28.30
N ARG A 233 2.31 2.20 -28.25
CA ARG A 233 2.80 2.94 -29.43
C ARG A 233 4.01 2.26 -30.06
N TYR A 234 5.02 1.90 -29.27
CA TYR A 234 6.19 1.16 -29.73
C TYR A 234 5.80 -0.18 -30.38
N SER A 235 4.96 -0.96 -29.72
CA SER A 235 4.47 -2.24 -30.24
C SER A 235 3.72 -2.09 -31.55
N LYS A 236 2.93 -1.01 -31.70
CA LYS A 236 2.22 -0.70 -32.95
C LYS A 236 3.21 -0.35 -34.06
N LYS A 237 4.17 0.55 -33.77
CA LYS A 237 5.20 0.96 -34.73
C LYS A 237 6.05 -0.22 -35.20
N LYS A 238 6.51 -1.08 -34.28
CA LYS A 238 7.27 -2.29 -34.60
C LYS A 238 6.49 -3.28 -35.48
N LEU A 239 5.17 -3.39 -35.26
CA LEU A 239 4.31 -4.22 -36.11
C LEU A 239 4.16 -3.62 -37.50
N GLU A 240 3.98 -2.31 -37.61
CA GLU A 240 3.89 -1.59 -38.89
C GLU A 240 5.21 -1.67 -39.68
N GLU A 241 6.36 -1.50 -39.02
CA GLU A 241 7.69 -1.68 -39.63
C GLU A 241 7.87 -3.10 -40.17
N SER A 242 7.52 -4.13 -39.38
CA SER A 242 7.57 -5.52 -39.83
C SER A 242 6.64 -5.81 -41.02
N LEU A 243 5.46 -5.19 -41.07
CA LEU A 243 4.55 -5.33 -42.21
C LEU A 243 5.11 -4.63 -43.47
N ARG A 244 5.73 -3.45 -43.31
CA ARG A 244 6.38 -2.72 -44.41
C ARG A 244 7.58 -3.47 -44.97
N GLU A 245 8.40 -4.09 -44.11
CA GLU A 245 9.53 -4.93 -44.56
C GLU A 245 9.04 -6.13 -45.40
N GLU A 246 7.99 -6.81 -44.95
CA GLU A 246 7.41 -7.94 -45.70
C GLU A 246 6.72 -7.48 -47.00
N GLU A 247 6.10 -6.30 -47.01
CA GLU A 247 5.52 -5.69 -48.22
C GLU A 247 6.60 -5.33 -49.24
N ASN A 248 7.70 -4.70 -48.81
CA ASN A 248 8.83 -4.38 -49.67
C ASN A 248 9.47 -5.66 -50.24
N ARG A 249 9.68 -6.69 -49.41
CA ARG A 249 10.19 -8.01 -49.86
C ARG A 249 9.29 -8.66 -50.91
N LEU A 250 7.97 -8.51 -50.77
CA LEU A 250 7.01 -9.01 -51.75
C LEU A 250 7.06 -8.19 -53.05
N GLN A 251 7.17 -6.86 -52.97
CA GLN A 251 7.33 -6.00 -54.13
C GLN A 251 8.63 -6.30 -54.90
N ASP A 252 9.75 -6.49 -54.21
CA ASP A 252 11.03 -6.89 -54.83
C ASP A 252 10.93 -8.28 -55.51
N ALA A 253 10.26 -9.25 -54.87
CA ALA A 253 10.03 -10.57 -55.45
C ALA A 253 9.15 -10.53 -56.71
N LEU A 254 8.17 -9.63 -56.76
CA LEU A 254 7.33 -9.38 -57.93
C LEU A 254 8.08 -8.65 -59.04
N ALA A 255 8.90 -7.64 -58.71
CA ALA A 255 9.71 -6.90 -59.67
C ALA A 255 10.76 -7.78 -60.36
N ASN A 256 11.31 -8.76 -59.63
CA ASN A 256 12.25 -9.75 -60.16
C ASN A 256 11.58 -10.89 -60.96
N ALA A 257 10.26 -11.02 -60.93
CA ALA A 257 9.49 -12.00 -61.71
C ALA A 257 9.15 -11.44 -63.10
N GLY A 258 10.14 -11.29 -63.97
CA GLY A 258 10.01 -10.72 -65.32
C GLY A 258 9.30 -11.60 -66.37
N GLY A 259 8.13 -12.18 -66.08
CA GLY A 259 7.38 -12.98 -67.05
C GLY A 259 5.90 -13.19 -66.71
N SER A 260 5.08 -13.53 -67.72
CA SER A 260 3.59 -13.62 -67.73
C SER A 260 2.93 -14.52 -66.67
N SER A 261 3.69 -15.17 -65.77
CA SER A 261 3.15 -16.01 -64.69
C SER A 261 3.93 -15.77 -63.40
N PRO A 262 3.27 -15.60 -62.24
CA PRO A 262 3.95 -15.35 -60.98
C PRO A 262 4.87 -16.52 -60.62
N SER A 263 6.12 -16.22 -60.27
CA SER A 263 7.09 -17.25 -59.88
C SER A 263 6.61 -17.99 -58.63
N LEU A 264 6.97 -19.28 -58.50
CA LEU A 264 6.64 -20.10 -57.32
C LEU A 264 7.06 -19.40 -56.01
N GLY A 265 8.20 -18.70 -56.03
CA GLY A 265 8.70 -17.88 -54.93
C GLY A 265 7.76 -16.72 -54.57
N ALA A 266 7.27 -15.97 -55.55
CA ALA A 266 6.33 -14.86 -55.31
C ALA A 266 5.01 -15.35 -54.67
N THR A 267 4.49 -16.50 -55.10
CA THR A 267 3.27 -17.10 -54.53
C THR A 267 3.48 -17.57 -53.07
N ILE A 268 4.64 -18.15 -52.75
CA ILE A 268 5.00 -18.52 -51.37
C ILE A 268 5.11 -17.28 -50.47
N TYR A 269 5.71 -16.19 -50.97
CA TYR A 269 5.78 -14.93 -50.23
C TYR A 269 4.41 -14.28 -50.03
N ALA A 270 3.55 -14.25 -51.05
CA ALA A 270 2.18 -13.74 -50.94
C ALA A 270 1.35 -14.51 -49.90
N SER A 271 1.50 -15.83 -49.85
CA SER A 271 0.87 -16.69 -48.85
C SER A 271 1.36 -16.39 -47.42
N ARG A 272 2.68 -16.22 -47.23
CA ARG A 272 3.26 -15.83 -45.93
C ARG A 272 2.83 -14.43 -45.50
N PHE A 273 2.78 -13.48 -46.44
CA PHE A 273 2.30 -12.13 -46.19
C PHE A 273 0.82 -12.13 -45.76
N ALA A 274 -0.05 -12.82 -46.50
CA ALA A 274 -1.46 -12.95 -46.16
C ALA A 274 -1.67 -13.64 -44.79
N ALA A 275 -0.93 -14.71 -44.50
CA ALA A 275 -0.99 -15.39 -43.21
C ALA A 275 -0.55 -14.49 -42.05
N ASN A 276 0.51 -13.70 -42.22
CA ASN A 276 0.98 -12.75 -41.21
C ASN A 276 0.04 -11.55 -41.05
N ALA A 277 -0.51 -11.01 -42.13
CA ALA A 277 -1.52 -9.94 -42.10
C ALA A 277 -2.80 -10.42 -41.40
N LEU A 278 -3.27 -11.64 -41.68
CA LEU A 278 -4.43 -12.25 -41.01
C LEU A 278 -4.16 -12.52 -39.52
N ARG A 279 -2.94 -12.96 -39.14
CA ARG A 279 -2.54 -13.07 -37.73
C ARG A 279 -2.51 -11.71 -37.04
N ALA A 280 -2.01 -10.67 -37.69
CA ALA A 280 -1.99 -9.31 -37.17
C ALA A 280 -3.42 -8.77 -36.97
N LEU A 281 -4.32 -9.00 -37.94
CA LEU A 281 -5.74 -8.65 -37.84
C LEU A 281 -6.45 -9.42 -36.73
N ARG A 282 -6.20 -10.73 -36.55
CA ARG A 282 -6.77 -11.51 -35.43
C ARG A 282 -6.26 -11.02 -34.08
N ARG A 283 -4.97 -10.71 -33.95
CA ARG A 283 -4.38 -10.07 -32.75
C ARG A 283 -4.99 -8.69 -32.48
N ASN A 284 -5.20 -7.89 -33.53
CA ASN A 284 -5.81 -6.57 -33.42
C ASN A 284 -7.32 -6.63 -33.16
N ARG A 285 -8.04 -7.65 -33.62
CA ARG A 285 -9.47 -7.84 -33.34
C ARG A 285 -9.69 -8.29 -31.88
N SER A 286 -8.82 -9.16 -31.37
CA SER A 286 -8.78 -9.52 -29.94
C SER A 286 -8.35 -8.33 -29.05
N ARG A 287 -7.40 -7.51 -29.50
CA ARG A 287 -7.00 -6.27 -28.81
C ARG A 287 -8.06 -5.17 -28.90
N LYS A 288 -8.72 -4.95 -30.04
CA LYS A 288 -9.83 -3.99 -30.18
C LYS A 288 -11.01 -4.44 -29.32
N ALA A 289 -11.43 -5.70 -29.40
CA ALA A 289 -12.48 -6.23 -28.52
C ALA A 289 -12.15 -6.02 -27.03
N ARG A 290 -10.89 -6.23 -26.61
CA ARG A 290 -10.43 -5.88 -25.26
C ARG A 290 -10.29 -4.39 -24.98
N VAL A 291 -10.18 -3.50 -25.97
CA VAL A 291 -9.91 -2.07 -25.78
C VAL A 291 -11.18 -1.22 -25.89
N THR A 292 -12.17 -1.61 -26.69
CA THR A 292 -13.46 -0.88 -26.78
C THR A 292 -14.29 -0.97 -25.50
N GLU A 293 -14.07 -2.00 -24.66
CA GLU A 293 -14.64 -2.07 -23.29
C GLU A 293 -13.71 -1.48 -22.22
N ARG A 294 -12.45 -1.19 -22.54
CA ARG A 294 -11.41 -0.76 -21.59
C ARG A 294 -11.04 0.70 -21.78
N VAL A 295 -11.85 1.55 -21.15
CA VAL A 295 -11.55 2.95 -20.80
C VAL A 295 -11.59 3.92 -22.00
N PRO A 296 -12.40 5.01 -21.93
CA PRO A 296 -12.29 6.11 -22.90
C PRO A 296 -10.86 6.66 -22.93
N PRO A 297 -10.39 7.26 -24.04
CA PRO A 297 -9.15 8.01 -24.07
C PRO A 297 -9.32 9.32 -23.27
N LEU A 298 -9.50 9.22 -21.96
CA LEU A 298 -9.26 10.31 -21.04
C LEU A 298 -7.76 10.57 -21.11
N LEU A 299 -7.39 11.70 -21.72
CA LEU A 299 -6.10 12.33 -21.54
C LEU A 299 -5.82 12.34 -20.04
N LEU A 300 -4.92 11.46 -19.57
CA LEU A 300 -4.53 11.42 -18.18
C LEU A 300 -3.78 12.72 -17.88
N GLN A 301 -4.54 13.70 -17.40
CA GLN A 301 -4.03 14.99 -16.98
C GLN A 301 -2.89 14.74 -15.99
N LYS A 302 -1.74 15.38 -16.23
CA LYS A 302 -0.59 15.29 -15.32
C LYS A 302 -1.07 15.71 -13.93
N PRO A 303 -0.92 14.87 -12.89
CA PRO A 303 -1.29 15.26 -11.52
C PRO A 303 -0.57 16.54 -11.11
N ALA A 304 -1.25 17.38 -10.32
CA ALA A 304 -0.67 18.62 -9.83
C ALA A 304 0.59 18.32 -9.00
N GLU A 305 1.61 19.16 -9.15
CA GLU A 305 2.77 19.11 -8.26
C GLU A 305 2.43 19.84 -6.96
N PRO A 306 2.69 19.24 -5.79
CA PRO A 306 2.54 19.95 -4.53
C PRO A 306 3.47 21.17 -4.50
N ASP A 307 2.91 22.33 -4.16
CA ASP A 307 3.68 23.54 -3.99
C ASP A 307 4.20 23.62 -2.55
N PHE A 308 5.45 23.20 -2.36
CA PHE A 308 6.14 23.30 -1.07
C PHE A 308 6.81 24.66 -0.83
N THR A 309 6.56 25.67 -1.67
CA THR A 309 7.22 27.00 -1.58
C THR A 309 6.33 28.10 -0.99
N ALA A 310 5.05 27.81 -0.72
CA ALA A 310 4.05 28.80 -0.32
C ALA A 310 4.14 29.34 1.13
N GLU A 311 5.10 28.89 1.95
CA GLU A 311 5.23 29.30 3.38
C GLU A 311 6.50 30.12 3.69
N GLU A 312 7.22 30.64 2.69
CA GLU A 312 8.37 31.54 2.90
C GLU A 312 7.98 33.02 3.18
N GLN A 313 6.73 33.31 3.56
CA GLN A 313 6.26 34.68 3.88
C GLN A 313 5.90 34.87 5.35
#